data_AF-Q5EI04-F1
#
_entry.id   AF-Q5EI04-F1
#
_cell.length_a   1.000
_cell.length_b   1.000
_cell.length_c   1.000
_cell.angle_alpha   90.00
_cell.angle_beta   90.00
_cell.angle_gamma   90.00
#
_symmetry.space_group_name_H-M   'P 1'
#
loop_
_entity.id
_entity.type
_entity.pdbx_description
1 polymer ?
#
loop_
_entity_poly.entity_id
_entity_poly.type
_entity_poly.pdbx_seq_one_letter_code
_entity_poly.pdbx_strand_id
1 'polypeptide(L)' 'MGAEIRHVLVTLGDKMAEEEVEMLVAGHEDSNGCINYEELVRMVLSG' A
#
# COMPACT_ATOMS: atom_id res chain seq x y z
N MET A 1 2.21 5.92 9.93
CA MET A 1 1.36 4.70 9.92
C MET A 1 1.33 4.02 8.54
N GLY A 2 1.80 4.65 7.45
CA GLY A 2 1.90 3.98 6.13
C GLY A 2 2.85 2.77 6.07
N ALA A 3 3.81 2.67 7.00
CA ALA A 3 4.77 1.56 7.05
C ALA A 3 4.15 0.19 7.39
N GLU A 4 3.04 0.17 8.14
CA GLU A 4 2.39 -1.08 8.57
C GLU A 4 1.71 -1.78 7.40
N ILE A 5 1.09 -1.01 6.49
CA ILE A 5 0.49 -1.51 5.25
C ILE A 5 1.54 -2.14 4.34
N ARG A 6 2.68 -1.46 4.15
CA ARG A 6 3.77 -2.00 3.31
C ARG A 6 4.28 -3.33 3.88
N HIS A 7 4.47 -3.37 5.20
CA HIS A 7 4.95 -4.58 5.85
C HIS A 7 3.97 -5.75 5.70
N VAL A 8 2.65 -5.50 5.88
CA VAL A 8 1.61 -6.53 5.71
C VAL A 8 1.57 -7.07 4.28
N LEU A 9 1.63 -6.19 3.26
CA LEU A 9 1.57 -6.60 1.85
C LEU A 9 2.76 -7.45 1.38
N VAL A 10 3.94 -7.29 2.00
CA VAL A 10 5.15 -8.07 1.67
C VAL A 10 5.25 -9.36 2.51
N THR A 11 4.59 -9.43 3.67
CA THR A 11 4.77 -10.55 4.63
C THR A 11 3.61 -11.54 4.71
N LEU A 12 2.37 -11.12 4.42
CA LEU A 12 1.16 -11.91 4.62
C LEU A 12 0.47 -12.26 3.27
N GLY A 13 0.07 -13.52 3.10
CA GLY A 13 -0.67 -13.97 1.90
C GLY A 13 0.21 -14.25 0.68
N ASP A 14 -0.27 -13.90 -0.51
CA ASP A 14 0.53 -13.84 -1.74
C ASP A 14 1.43 -12.61 -1.67
N LYS A 15 2.69 -12.85 -1.32
CA LYS A 15 3.68 -11.80 -1.09
C LYS A 15 3.88 -10.99 -2.38
N MET A 16 3.60 -9.71 -2.30
CA MET A 16 3.97 -8.77 -3.36
C MET A 16 5.45 -8.43 -3.25
N ALA A 17 6.12 -8.19 -4.39
CA ALA A 17 7.49 -7.69 -4.34
C ALA A 17 7.52 -6.29 -3.73
N GLU A 18 8.60 -5.95 -3.01
CA GLU A 18 8.75 -4.63 -2.39
C GLU A 18 8.60 -3.50 -3.43
N GLU A 19 9.08 -3.72 -4.65
CA GLU A 19 8.99 -2.78 -5.77
C GLU A 19 7.53 -2.58 -6.25
N GLU A 20 6.71 -3.63 -6.26
CA GLU A 20 5.28 -3.54 -6.57
C GLU A 20 4.52 -2.79 -5.49
N VAL A 21 4.87 -3.03 -4.23
CA VAL A 21 4.28 -2.31 -3.09
C VAL A 21 4.67 -0.84 -3.15
N GLU A 22 5.94 -0.50 -3.41
CA GLU A 22 6.38 0.88 -3.57
C GLU A 22 5.64 1.59 -4.70
N MET A 23 5.46 0.95 -5.85
CA MET A 23 4.66 1.51 -6.96
C MET A 23 3.19 1.72 -6.56
N LEU A 24 2.62 0.82 -5.77
CA LEU A 24 1.22 0.91 -5.33
C LEU A 24 1.00 2.05 -4.32
N VAL A 25 1.95 2.28 -3.41
CA VAL A 25 1.82 3.34 -2.38
C VAL A 25 2.42 4.67 -2.81
N ALA A 26 3.23 4.71 -3.88
CA ALA A 26 3.79 5.93 -4.43
C ALA A 26 2.67 6.89 -4.89
N GLY A 27 2.57 8.04 -4.23
CA GLY A 27 1.57 9.07 -4.54
C GLY A 27 0.26 8.96 -3.75
N HIS A 28 0.08 7.90 -2.94
CA HIS A 28 -1.06 7.74 -2.03
C HIS A 28 -0.73 8.11 -0.58
N GLU A 29 0.48 8.62 -0.33
CA GLU A 29 0.88 9.15 0.97
C GLU A 29 0.52 10.62 1.09
N ASP A 30 -0.11 10.99 2.21
CA ASP A 30 -0.33 12.38 2.56
C ASP A 30 0.97 13.06 3.06
N SER A 31 0.88 14.36 3.37
CA SER A 31 2.03 15.13 3.88
C SER A 31 2.59 14.62 5.23
N ASN A 32 1.90 13.69 5.89
CA ASN A 32 2.30 13.04 7.13
C ASN A 32 2.84 11.62 6.93
N GLY A 33 2.91 11.10 5.69
CA GLY A 33 3.29 9.72 5.42
C GLY A 33 2.24 8.71 5.90
N CYS A 34 0.97 9.13 5.94
CA CYS A 34 -0.17 8.27 6.18
C CYS A 34 -0.80 7.87 4.84
N ILE A 35 -1.19 6.60 4.74
CA ILE A 35 -1.84 6.03 3.56
C ILE A 35 -3.31 5.83 3.92
N ASN A 36 -4.20 6.27 3.04
CA ASN A 36 -5.62 5.98 3.18
C ASN A 36 -5.93 4.55 2.72
N TYR A 37 -6.16 3.66 3.68
CA TYR A 37 -6.46 2.25 3.41
C TYR A 37 -7.70 2.06 2.53
N GLU A 38 -8.78 2.83 2.73
CA GLU A 38 -10.00 2.67 1.94
C GLU A 38 -9.77 3.03 0.47
N GLU A 39 -8.96 4.06 0.21
CA GLU A 39 -8.61 4.48 -1.15
C GLU A 39 -7.72 3.43 -1.83
N LEU A 40 -6.71 2.93 -1.10
CA LEU A 40 -5.83 1.86 -1.58
C LEU A 40 -6.62 0.60 -1.95
N VAL A 41 -7.54 0.17 -1.08
CA VAL A 41 -8.40 -0.99 -1.34
C VAL A 41 -9.33 -0.74 -2.51
N ARG A 42 -9.92 0.45 -2.62
CA ARG A 42 -10.75 0.83 -3.78
C ARG A 42 -9.95 0.79 -5.07
N MET A 43 -8.71 1.29 -5.09
CA MET A 43 -7.85 1.26 -6.27
C MET A 43 -7.56 -0.17 -6.70
N VAL A 44 -7.15 -1.04 -5.77
CA VAL A 44 -6.84 -2.46 -6.05
C VAL A 44 -8.08 -3.22 -6.54
N LEU A 45 -9.26 -2.95 -5.98
CA LEU A 45 -10.51 -3.62 -6.37
C LEU A 45 -11.18 -3.01 -7.61
N SER A 46 -10.83 -1.79 -8.00
CA SER A 46 -11.39 -1.11 -9.18
C SER A 46 -10.50 -1.26 -10.43
N GLY A 47 -9.36 -1.96 -10.30
CA GLY A 47 -8.46 -2.34 -11.40
C GLY A 47 -8.92 -3.59 -12.14
#